data_AF-A0AAV4QGD3-F1
#
_entry.id   AF-A0AAV4QGD3-F1
#
_cell.length_a   1.000
_cell.length_b   1.000
_cell.length_c   1.000
_cell.angle_alpha   90.00
_cell.angle_beta   90.00
_cell.angle_gamma   90.00
#
_symmetry.space_group_name_H-M   'P 1'
#
loop_
_entity.id
_entity.type
_entity.pdbx_description
1 polymer ?
#
loop_
_entity_poly.entity_id
_entity_poly.type
_entity_poly.pdbx_seq_one_letter_code
_entity_poly.pdbx_strand_id
1 'polypeptide(L)'
;MQNTMFESSNDVDRQAVCILDPPITIPASLTMTTFAALHTKNINIPKEIVLEVLQNKKGVIPASLNCPVKINVCEEKGLVSATYYPIHNHHTGFHNTKYQRFKDSTRNLIKSYLLLSFPIVQIQNLIRGNVGFRGHRSFVPSKEAFISRRSIRTYYRRLQNSVRPENDALSVMCNVERLKAEEYNPILLFKPQNSKTLYGPPGLDALLNSDKSFALGIQTETQKEMLIKHSYKIICIDSTHGTNRYGFYLLSIHIQDEYGQGYPVAHFICNYLIYATLVTLFNSLKCRISNLEVHNVMTDDDNVCYTAFNSVFGPNLNHLLGKWHVFRAWNRQLACKVHSNDLRNILRKKTEENFK
;
A
#
# COMPACT_ATOMS: atom_id res chain seq x y z
N MET A 1 62.26 -18.05 36.96
CA MET A 1 61.88 -16.67 36.59
C MET A 1 60.53 -16.38 37.23
N GLN A 2 60.45 -15.25 37.91
CA GLN A 2 59.57 -14.94 39.05
C GLN A 2 58.06 -14.92 38.75
N ASN A 3 57.31 -15.51 39.68
CA ASN A 3 55.96 -15.11 40.07
C ASN A 3 56.00 -13.73 40.74
N THR A 4 55.01 -12.87 40.46
CA THR A 4 54.50 -11.89 41.43
C THR A 4 53.00 -11.66 41.19
N MET A 5 52.19 -11.98 42.20
CA MET A 5 50.91 -11.32 42.46
C MET A 5 51.20 -9.91 43.02
N PHE A 6 50.33 -8.91 42.77
CA PHE A 6 49.68 -8.08 43.81
C PHE A 6 48.68 -7.08 43.18
N GLU A 7 47.44 -7.22 43.63
CA GLU A 7 46.34 -6.27 43.92
C GLU A 7 46.20 -4.86 43.29
N SER A 8 44.93 -4.61 42.92
CA SER A 8 44.05 -3.47 43.30
C SER A 8 43.90 -2.23 42.40
N SER A 9 42.60 -1.90 42.23
CA SER A 9 41.97 -0.57 42.14
C SER A 9 42.30 0.33 40.94
N ASN A 10 41.33 0.50 40.03
CA ASN A 10 40.44 1.68 40.07
C ASN A 10 39.41 1.65 38.94
N ASP A 11 38.15 1.86 39.33
CA ASP A 11 37.05 2.33 38.50
C ASP A 11 37.45 3.61 37.78
N VAL A 12 37.41 3.61 36.44
CA VAL A 12 37.31 4.84 35.64
C VAL A 12 36.38 4.59 34.46
N ASP A 13 35.17 5.14 34.61
CA ASP A 13 34.28 5.70 33.59
C ASP A 13 34.46 5.23 32.14
N ARG A 14 33.64 4.26 31.73
CA ARG A 14 33.34 4.01 30.31
C ARG A 14 32.36 5.07 29.80
N GLN A 15 32.89 6.21 29.37
CA GLN A 15 32.15 7.17 28.54
C GLN A 15 31.77 6.50 27.19
N ALA A 16 30.47 6.33 26.95
CA ALA A 16 29.96 5.91 25.66
C ALA A 16 29.98 7.10 24.69
N VAL A 17 30.94 7.09 23.78
CA VAL A 17 31.02 7.99 22.62
C VAL A 17 29.86 7.66 21.67
N CYS A 18 28.93 8.60 21.49
CA CYS A 18 27.97 8.55 20.38
C CYS A 18 28.50 9.45 19.24
N ILE A 19 29.10 8.82 18.24
CA ILE A 19 29.42 9.42 16.95
C ILE A 19 28.08 9.69 16.24
N LEU A 20 27.82 10.95 15.87
CA LEU A 20 26.75 11.32 14.95
C LEU A 20 27.41 11.84 13.66
N ASP A 21 27.01 11.23 12.53
CA ASP A 21 27.40 11.58 11.16
C ASP A 21 26.96 13.01 10.74
N PRO A 22 27.58 13.61 9.69
CA PRO A 22 27.66 15.07 9.48
C PRO A 22 26.35 15.77 9.05
N PRO A 23 26.27 17.11 9.14
CA PRO A 23 25.04 17.88 8.97
C PRO A 23 24.53 17.92 7.52
N ILE A 24 23.20 17.88 7.37
CA ILE A 24 22.47 18.00 6.10
C ILE A 24 22.07 19.47 5.89
N THR A 25 22.36 20.04 4.70
CA THR A 25 22.18 21.47 4.34
C THR A 25 20.90 21.73 3.53
N ILE A 26 20.12 22.79 3.81
CA ILE A 26 18.91 23.22 3.04
C ILE A 26 18.72 24.78 3.07
N PRO A 27 18.76 25.52 1.94
CA PRO A 27 18.64 27.00 1.85
C PRO A 27 17.20 27.53 1.94
N ALA A 28 16.86 28.76 2.40
CA ALA A 28 17.51 29.87 3.13
C ALA A 28 16.41 30.90 3.58
N SER A 29 16.54 31.61 4.72
CA SER A 29 16.33 33.08 4.90
C SER A 29 16.38 33.48 6.38
N LEU A 30 17.06 34.60 6.71
CA LEU A 30 17.47 34.96 8.07
C LEU A 30 16.32 35.33 9.03
N THR A 31 16.26 34.64 10.17
CA THR A 31 15.77 35.20 11.44
C THR A 31 16.58 34.61 12.61
N MET A 32 17.35 35.44 13.32
CA MET A 32 18.00 35.00 14.56
C MET A 32 16.95 34.84 15.66
N THR A 33 16.68 33.59 16.08
CA THR A 33 15.82 33.34 17.25
C THR A 33 16.53 32.42 18.24
N THR A 34 16.93 32.98 19.38
CA THR A 34 17.47 32.23 20.51
C THR A 34 16.34 31.51 21.23
N PHE A 35 16.27 30.18 21.16
CA PHE A 35 15.37 29.41 22.02
C PHE A 35 16.13 28.83 23.21
N ALA A 36 15.97 29.47 24.37
CA ALA A 36 16.17 28.78 25.63
C ALA A 36 15.01 27.77 25.82
N ALA A 37 15.28 26.59 26.34
CA ALA A 37 14.25 25.71 26.86
C ALA A 37 13.65 26.31 28.14
N LEU A 38 12.89 27.39 27.98
CA LEU A 38 11.99 27.98 28.96
C LEU A 38 10.72 28.33 28.21
N HIS A 39 9.67 27.54 28.47
CA HIS A 39 8.31 27.92 28.13
C HIS A 39 7.94 29.18 28.92
N THR A 40 8.03 30.36 28.31
CA THR A 40 7.32 31.55 28.78
C THR A 40 6.72 32.34 27.61
N LYS A 41 5.47 32.76 27.83
CA LYS A 41 4.51 33.38 26.92
C LYS A 41 4.94 34.76 26.39
N ASN A 42 4.31 35.10 25.25
CA ASN A 42 4.07 36.43 24.65
C ASN A 42 5.26 37.16 24.02
N ILE A 43 5.19 37.36 22.69
CA ILE A 43 5.30 38.65 21.97
C ILE A 43 4.81 38.45 20.51
N ASN A 44 4.20 39.50 19.95
CA ASN A 44 3.38 39.57 18.74
C ASN A 44 3.97 39.01 17.44
N ILE A 45 3.14 38.26 16.71
CA ILE A 45 3.35 37.83 15.31
C ILE A 45 2.38 38.64 14.43
N PRO A 46 2.84 39.37 13.39
CA PRO A 46 1.96 39.80 12.30
C PRO A 46 1.52 38.56 11.49
N LYS A 47 0.19 38.42 11.31
CA LYS A 47 -0.51 37.43 10.46
C LYS A 47 0.18 37.34 9.09
N GLU A 48 0.47 36.20 8.47
CA GLU A 48 -0.30 34.97 8.28
C GLU A 48 0.66 33.79 8.08
N ILE A 49 0.59 32.77 8.95
CA ILE A 49 0.74 31.33 8.69
C ILE A 49 0.26 30.71 9.99
N VAL A 50 -0.94 30.13 9.98
CA VAL A 50 -1.46 29.36 11.10
C VAL A 50 -0.66 28.05 11.14
N LEU A 51 0.50 28.07 11.78
CA LEU A 51 1.13 26.86 12.28
C LEU A 51 0.36 26.49 13.55
N GLU A 52 -0.59 25.56 13.41
CA GLU A 52 -1.10 24.81 14.55
C GLU A 52 0.11 24.24 15.30
N VAL A 53 0.49 24.87 16.41
CA VAL A 53 1.49 24.34 17.33
C VAL A 53 0.85 23.14 18.01
N LEU A 54 0.96 21.98 17.36
CA LEU A 54 0.64 20.69 17.94
C LEU A 54 1.47 20.54 19.21
N GLN A 55 0.83 20.69 20.37
CA GLN A 55 1.41 20.45 21.69
C GLN A 55 1.77 18.96 21.81
N ASN A 56 2.91 18.57 21.27
CA ASN A 56 3.45 17.24 21.46
C ASN A 56 4.06 17.19 22.86
N LYS A 57 3.29 16.77 23.87
CA LYS A 57 3.70 16.62 25.29
C LYS A 57 4.83 15.58 25.53
N LYS A 58 5.54 15.14 24.48
CA LYS A 58 6.57 14.10 24.57
C LYS A 58 7.94 14.76 24.70
N GLY A 59 8.67 14.42 25.77
CA GLY A 59 10.02 14.92 26.02
C GLY A 59 10.11 16.19 26.88
N VAL A 60 9.08 16.49 27.67
CA VAL A 60 9.08 17.63 28.61
C VAL A 60 9.81 17.24 29.89
N ILE A 61 10.71 18.09 30.37
CA ILE A 61 11.33 17.95 31.68
C ILE A 61 10.22 18.12 32.73
N PRO A 62 10.03 17.16 33.67
CA PRO A 62 9.03 17.31 34.72
C PRO A 62 9.20 18.65 35.45
N ALA A 63 8.09 19.34 35.72
CA ALA A 63 8.12 20.72 36.26
C ALA A 63 8.90 20.88 37.57
N SER A 64 9.14 19.78 38.29
CA SER A 64 9.90 19.72 39.54
C SER A 64 11.42 19.54 39.35
N LEU A 65 11.91 19.38 38.12
CA LEU A 65 13.32 19.13 37.79
C LEU A 65 13.88 20.26 36.94
N ASN A 66 14.98 20.87 37.39
CA ASN A 66 15.73 21.85 36.60
C ASN A 66 16.88 21.14 35.88
N CYS A 67 16.69 20.73 34.63
CA CYS A 67 17.67 19.95 33.86
C CYS A 67 18.39 20.83 32.82
N PRO A 68 19.74 20.86 32.80
CA PRO A 68 20.51 21.73 31.90
C PRO A 68 20.55 21.26 30.43
N VAL A 69 19.96 20.11 30.12
CA VAL A 69 19.84 19.63 28.73
C VAL A 69 19.10 20.63 27.85
N LYS A 70 19.73 20.97 26.73
CA LYS A 70 19.16 21.86 25.72
C LYS A 70 19.66 21.51 24.33
N ILE A 71 18.88 21.88 23.33
CA ILE A 71 19.29 21.88 21.92
C ILE A 71 19.30 23.34 21.50
N ASN A 72 20.47 23.85 21.14
CA ASN A 72 20.60 25.16 20.51
C ASN A 72 20.55 24.97 19.01
N VAL A 73 19.57 25.55 18.34
CA VAL A 73 19.46 25.51 16.88
C VAL A 73 19.79 26.90 16.34
N CYS A 74 20.73 26.96 15.40
CA CYS A 74 21.08 28.16 14.67
C CYS A 74 20.92 27.90 13.17
N GLU A 75 20.13 28.71 12.50
CA GLU A 75 19.96 28.68 11.05
C GLU A 75 20.75 29.83 10.43
N GLU A 76 21.82 29.50 9.71
CA GLU A 76 22.62 30.48 8.98
C GLU A 76 22.73 30.08 7.51
N LYS A 77 22.31 30.97 6.60
CA LYS A 77 22.45 30.81 5.14
C LYS A 77 21.91 29.50 4.58
N GLY A 78 20.86 28.92 5.18
CA GLY A 78 20.38 27.61 4.76
C GLY A 78 21.06 26.41 5.38
N LEU A 79 21.84 26.62 6.41
CA LEU A 79 22.44 25.55 7.18
C LEU A 79 21.80 25.59 8.55
N VAL A 80 20.98 24.57 8.83
CA VAL A 80 20.47 24.37 10.18
C VAL A 80 21.56 23.64 10.96
N SER A 81 22.25 24.38 11.82
CA SER A 81 23.19 23.83 12.79
C SER A 81 22.46 23.62 14.12
N ALA A 82 22.61 22.44 14.71
CA ALA A 82 22.00 22.14 16.00
C ALA A 82 23.05 21.58 16.95
N THR A 83 23.28 22.28 18.06
CA THR A 83 24.20 21.86 19.12
C THR A 83 23.38 21.28 20.26
N TYR A 84 23.53 19.99 20.49
CA TYR A 84 22.88 19.28 21.59
C TYR A 84 23.80 19.21 22.81
N TYR A 85 23.29 19.65 23.96
CA TYR A 85 23.97 19.57 25.25
C TYR A 85 23.33 18.42 26.06
N PRO A 86 23.95 17.22 26.11
CA PRO A 86 23.35 16.02 26.70
C PRO A 86 23.51 15.92 28.22
N ILE A 87 24.02 16.95 28.88
CA ILE A 87 24.39 16.89 30.30
C ILE A 87 23.14 17.01 31.16
N HIS A 88 22.89 15.99 31.98
CA HIS A 88 21.85 15.98 32.99
C HIS A 88 22.46 16.16 34.38
N ASN A 89 21.80 16.91 35.26
CA ASN A 89 22.15 17.04 36.68
C ASN A 89 21.27 16.14 37.59
N HIS A 90 20.53 15.22 36.99
CA HIS A 90 19.64 14.29 37.68
C HIS A 90 19.74 12.90 37.06
N HIS A 91 19.38 11.87 37.82
CA HIS A 91 19.36 10.51 37.30
C HIS A 91 18.33 10.37 36.16
N THR A 92 18.74 9.72 35.07
CA THR A 92 17.88 9.39 33.93
C THR A 92 17.56 7.90 33.96
N GLY A 93 16.41 7.55 34.56
CA GLY A 93 16.03 6.14 34.68
C GLY A 93 15.67 5.47 33.35
N PHE A 94 15.68 4.14 33.34
CA PHE A 94 15.38 3.29 32.17
C PHE A 94 13.98 3.54 31.56
N HIS A 95 13.06 4.16 32.29
CA HIS A 95 11.73 4.53 31.82
C HIS A 95 11.78 5.50 30.61
N ASN A 96 12.89 6.24 30.45
CA ASN A 96 13.09 7.17 29.34
C ASN A 96 13.62 6.48 28.07
N THR A 97 14.18 5.27 28.18
CA THR A 97 14.70 4.49 27.04
C THR A 97 13.62 4.28 25.97
N LYS A 98 12.35 4.18 26.34
CA LYS A 98 11.23 4.05 25.39
C LYS A 98 11.03 5.23 24.45
N TYR A 99 11.61 6.41 24.73
CA TYR A 99 11.50 7.60 23.89
C TYR A 99 12.71 7.78 22.94
N GLN A 100 13.81 7.06 23.18
CA GLN A 100 15.00 7.13 22.33
C GLN A 100 14.73 6.61 20.91
N ARG A 101 15.53 7.02 19.93
CA ARG A 101 15.48 6.43 18.58
C ARG A 101 16.04 5.00 18.62
N PHE A 102 15.52 4.12 17.75
CA PHE A 102 16.13 2.81 17.53
C PHE A 102 17.48 2.99 16.83
N LYS A 103 18.45 2.13 17.17
CA LYS A 103 19.73 2.03 16.45
C LYS A 103 19.46 1.72 14.97
N ASP A 104 20.34 2.20 14.08
CA ASP A 104 20.17 1.96 12.65
C ASP A 104 20.29 0.49 12.28
N SER A 105 21.14 -0.28 12.98
CA SER A 105 21.19 -1.74 12.86
C SER A 105 19.83 -2.39 13.13
N THR A 106 19.18 -2.05 14.25
CA THR A 106 17.83 -2.53 14.59
C THR A 106 16.80 -2.12 13.53
N ARG A 107 16.86 -0.87 13.06
CA ARG A 107 15.96 -0.38 12.00
C ARG A 107 16.16 -1.14 10.70
N ASN A 108 17.39 -1.41 10.30
CA ASN A 108 17.72 -2.14 9.09
C ASN A 108 17.29 -3.60 9.20
N LEU A 109 17.48 -4.23 10.36
CA LEU A 109 16.98 -5.57 10.63
C LEU A 109 15.45 -5.68 10.52
N ILE A 110 14.71 -4.71 11.08
CA ILE A 110 13.25 -4.62 10.92
C ILE A 110 12.88 -4.55 9.43
N LYS A 111 13.58 -3.72 8.65
CA LYS A 111 13.33 -3.60 7.21
C LYS A 111 13.55 -4.92 6.49
N SER A 112 14.66 -5.61 6.77
CA SER A 112 14.97 -6.91 6.16
C SER A 112 13.87 -7.94 6.43
N TYR A 113 13.42 -8.08 7.68
CA TYR A 113 12.32 -8.99 8.00
C TYR A 113 11.00 -8.62 7.33
N LEU A 114 10.70 -7.32 7.20
CA LEU A 114 9.50 -6.85 6.49
C LEU A 114 9.58 -7.13 4.98
N LEU A 115 10.75 -7.00 4.37
CA LEU A 115 10.98 -7.34 2.96
C LEU A 115 10.84 -8.85 2.70
N LEU A 116 11.27 -9.68 3.66
CA LEU A 116 11.06 -11.12 3.66
C LEU A 116 9.62 -11.54 4.04
N SER A 117 8.69 -10.59 4.16
CA SER A 117 7.28 -10.84 4.48
C SER A 117 7.02 -11.56 5.81
N PHE A 118 7.90 -11.42 6.80
CA PHE A 118 7.67 -12.00 8.13
C PHE A 118 6.45 -11.34 8.80
N PRO A 119 5.57 -12.12 9.45
CA PRO A 119 4.47 -11.58 10.25
C PRO A 119 4.97 -10.59 11.32
N ILE A 120 4.30 -9.44 11.45
CA ILE A 120 4.67 -8.37 12.40
C ILE A 120 4.83 -8.88 13.85
N VAL A 121 4.02 -9.87 14.25
CA VAL A 121 4.10 -10.47 15.59
C VAL A 121 5.42 -11.23 15.76
N GLN A 122 5.86 -11.98 14.75
CA GLN A 122 7.12 -12.71 14.79
C GLN A 122 8.31 -11.74 14.82
N ILE A 123 8.28 -10.69 13.99
CA ILE A 123 9.30 -9.62 13.99
C ILE A 123 9.43 -8.99 15.37
N GLN A 124 8.31 -8.69 16.03
CA GLN A 124 8.30 -8.14 17.38
C GLN A 124 8.97 -9.08 18.39
N ASN A 125 8.68 -10.38 18.31
CA ASN A 125 9.26 -11.38 19.21
C ASN A 125 10.77 -11.51 18.99
N LEU A 126 11.22 -11.56 17.74
CA LEU A 126 12.65 -11.65 17.39
C LEU A 126 13.44 -10.44 17.92
N ILE A 127 12.88 -9.24 17.81
CA ILE A 127 13.56 -8.01 18.25
C ILE A 127 13.54 -7.88 19.78
N ARG A 128 12.46 -8.29 20.43
CA ARG A 128 12.38 -8.29 21.90
C ARG A 128 13.22 -9.40 22.52
N GLY A 129 13.50 -10.49 21.80
CA GLY A 129 14.22 -11.64 22.34
C GLY A 129 13.60 -12.16 23.64
N ASN A 130 14.42 -12.41 24.65
CA ASN A 130 14.02 -12.98 25.94
C ASN A 130 13.58 -11.95 27.00
N VAL A 131 13.17 -10.75 26.57
CA VAL A 131 12.66 -9.73 27.51
C VAL A 131 11.38 -10.23 28.18
N GLY A 132 11.40 -10.36 29.51
CA GLY A 132 10.26 -10.77 30.33
C GLY A 132 10.24 -12.25 30.74
N PHE A 133 11.25 -13.05 30.37
CA PHE A 133 11.39 -14.43 30.84
C PHE A 133 11.74 -14.48 32.34
N ARG A 134 11.15 -15.44 33.07
CA ARG A 134 11.26 -15.55 34.55
C ARG A 134 12.72 -15.59 35.08
N GLY A 135 13.68 -16.08 34.29
CA GLY A 135 15.09 -16.19 34.68
C GLY A 135 15.94 -14.92 34.50
N HIS A 136 15.40 -13.85 33.92
CA HIS A 136 16.15 -12.62 33.58
C HIS A 136 15.53 -11.37 34.25
N ARG A 137 15.21 -11.44 35.55
CA ARG A 137 14.51 -10.36 36.28
C ARG A 137 15.38 -9.15 36.60
N SER A 138 16.72 -9.29 36.60
CA SER A 138 17.68 -8.20 36.77
C SER A 138 18.08 -7.61 35.42
N PHE A 139 17.10 -7.19 34.62
CA PHE A 139 17.32 -6.69 33.26
C PHE A 139 17.05 -5.19 33.17
N VAL A 140 18.06 -4.43 32.75
CA VAL A 140 17.88 -3.03 32.33
C VAL A 140 17.32 -3.04 30.91
N PRO A 141 16.09 -2.58 30.68
CA PRO A 141 15.45 -2.73 29.38
C PRO A 141 16.11 -1.86 28.31
N SER A 142 16.57 -2.52 27.25
CA SER A 142 17.05 -1.84 26.04
C SER A 142 15.88 -1.21 25.27
N LYS A 143 16.18 -0.35 24.30
CA LYS A 143 15.16 0.28 23.46
C LYS A 143 14.32 -0.74 22.68
N GLU A 144 14.96 -1.83 22.23
CA GLU A 144 14.38 -2.95 21.49
C GLU A 144 13.25 -3.65 22.26
N ALA A 145 13.38 -3.75 23.59
CA ALA A 145 12.34 -4.28 24.47
C ALA A 145 10.98 -3.56 24.30
N PHE A 146 11.02 -2.26 24.02
CA PHE A 146 9.83 -1.41 23.89
C PHE A 146 9.24 -1.37 22.48
N ILE A 147 9.75 -2.15 21.52
CA ILE A 147 9.21 -2.13 20.16
C ILE A 147 7.74 -2.55 20.14
N SER A 148 6.91 -1.74 19.49
CA SER A 148 5.48 -1.98 19.36
C SER A 148 5.14 -2.44 17.94
N ARG A 149 4.07 -3.24 17.82
CA ARG A 149 3.51 -3.61 16.50
C ARG A 149 3.15 -2.38 15.67
N ARG A 150 2.69 -1.29 16.31
CA ARG A 150 2.39 -0.01 15.65
C ARG A 150 3.63 0.64 15.05
N SER A 151 4.78 0.56 15.73
CA SER A 151 6.06 1.04 15.21
C SER A 151 6.48 0.24 13.98
N ILE A 152 6.42 -1.09 14.04
CA ILE A 152 6.76 -1.98 12.92
C ILE A 152 5.82 -1.73 11.72
N ARG A 153 4.51 -1.60 11.93
CA ARG A 153 3.54 -1.21 10.88
C ARG A 153 3.87 0.14 10.25
N THR A 154 4.42 1.07 11.02
CA THR A 154 4.83 2.37 10.49
C THR A 154 6.08 2.26 9.63
N TYR A 155 7.04 1.41 10.00
CA TYR A 155 8.17 1.06 9.12
C TYR A 155 7.70 0.40 7.82
N TYR A 156 6.77 -0.54 7.90
CA TYR A 156 6.19 -1.19 6.72
C TYR A 156 5.54 -0.20 5.76
N ARG A 157 4.68 0.71 6.27
CA ARG A 157 4.07 1.77 5.45
C ARG A 157 5.11 2.69 4.82
N ARG A 158 6.16 3.07 5.56
CA ARG A 158 7.23 3.90 5.03
C ARG A 158 8.04 3.19 3.95
N LEU A 159 8.33 1.90 4.12
CA LEU A 159 8.97 1.07 3.10
C LEU A 159 8.13 1.01 1.83
N GLN A 160 6.84 0.76 1.95
CA GLN A 160 5.92 0.76 0.80
C GLN A 160 5.89 2.12 0.10
N ASN A 161 5.98 3.22 0.85
CA ASN A 161 6.00 4.56 0.28
C ASN A 161 7.37 4.93 -0.33
N SER A 162 8.49 4.46 0.23
CA SER A 162 9.84 4.73 -0.29
C SER A 162 10.23 3.87 -1.48
N VAL A 163 9.58 2.72 -1.67
CA VAL A 163 9.77 1.81 -2.81
C VAL A 163 8.88 2.19 -3.99
N ARG A 164 7.94 3.14 -3.82
CA ARG A 164 7.17 3.69 -4.93
C ARG A 164 8.00 4.75 -5.65
N PRO A 165 8.33 4.56 -6.94
CA PRO A 165 8.83 5.64 -7.77
C PRO A 165 7.86 6.83 -7.72
N GLU A 166 8.38 8.04 -7.84
CA GLU A 166 7.58 9.27 -7.96
C GLU A 166 6.65 9.24 -9.19
N ASN A 167 6.97 8.37 -10.17
CA ASN A 167 6.20 8.11 -11.37
C ASN A 167 5.54 6.71 -11.32
N ASP A 168 4.22 6.68 -11.15
CA ASP A 168 3.43 5.44 -11.10
C ASP A 168 3.57 4.57 -12.35
N ALA A 169 3.77 5.16 -13.53
CA ALA A 169 3.96 4.40 -14.76
C ALA A 169 5.26 3.57 -14.73
N LEU A 170 6.34 4.13 -14.18
CA LEU A 170 7.58 3.39 -13.96
C LEU A 170 7.39 2.28 -12.92
N SER A 171 6.61 2.53 -11.87
CA SER A 171 6.29 1.50 -10.86
C SER A 171 5.56 0.30 -11.47
N VAL A 172 4.56 0.57 -12.31
CA VAL A 172 3.81 -0.47 -13.02
C VAL A 172 4.74 -1.23 -13.96
N MET A 173 5.57 -0.53 -14.74
CA MET A 173 6.53 -1.16 -15.65
C MET A 173 7.52 -2.09 -14.91
N CYS A 174 8.11 -1.62 -13.81
CA CYS A 174 9.01 -2.45 -13.00
C CYS A 174 8.30 -3.69 -12.42
N ASN A 175 7.04 -3.55 -11.99
CA ASN A 175 6.26 -4.69 -11.52
C ASN A 175 5.94 -5.67 -12.65
N VAL A 176 5.60 -5.18 -13.84
CA VAL A 176 5.35 -6.03 -15.01
C VAL A 176 6.60 -6.81 -15.39
N GLU A 177 7.77 -6.17 -15.47
CA GLU A 177 9.02 -6.87 -15.77
C GLU A 177 9.39 -7.89 -14.69
N ARG A 178 9.17 -7.56 -13.41
CA ARG A 178 9.37 -8.51 -12.30
C ARG A 178 8.45 -9.72 -12.41
N LEU A 179 7.15 -9.50 -12.67
CA LEU A 179 6.15 -10.56 -12.82
C LEU A 179 6.44 -11.44 -14.05
N LYS A 180 6.87 -10.85 -15.16
CA LYS A 180 7.28 -11.59 -16.37
C LYS A 180 8.43 -12.55 -16.14
N ALA A 181 9.31 -12.24 -15.18
CA ALA A 181 10.45 -13.07 -14.81
C ALA A 181 10.11 -14.20 -13.82
N GLU A 182 8.86 -14.27 -13.32
CA GLU A 182 8.39 -15.40 -12.52
C GLU A 182 8.18 -16.65 -13.39
N GLU A 183 8.24 -17.83 -12.79
CA GLU A 183 8.18 -19.13 -13.49
C GLU A 183 6.94 -19.28 -14.39
N TYR A 184 5.76 -18.89 -13.90
CA TYR A 184 4.50 -19.01 -14.64
C TYR A 184 4.17 -17.79 -15.54
N ASN A 185 4.83 -16.65 -15.37
CA ASN A 185 4.50 -15.35 -15.99
C ASN A 185 2.98 -15.00 -15.97
N PRO A 186 2.51 -14.27 -14.93
CA PRO A 186 1.10 -13.95 -14.78
C PRO A 186 0.61 -12.82 -15.71
N ILE A 187 1.47 -12.22 -16.53
CA ILE A 187 1.09 -11.13 -17.45
C ILE A 187 0.47 -11.72 -18.72
N LEU A 188 -0.80 -11.41 -18.97
CA LEU A 188 -1.51 -11.78 -20.20
C LEU A 188 -1.16 -10.83 -21.35
N LEU A 189 -1.16 -9.54 -21.05
CA LEU A 189 -0.75 -8.48 -21.97
C LEU A 189 -0.31 -7.23 -21.19
N PHE A 190 0.52 -6.41 -21.81
CA PHE A 190 0.89 -5.10 -21.29
C PHE A 190 1.16 -4.12 -22.44
N LYS A 191 0.44 -3.00 -22.44
CA LYS A 191 0.66 -1.84 -23.30
C LYS A 191 0.84 -0.61 -22.43
N PRO A 192 2.06 -0.08 -22.29
CA PRO A 192 2.28 1.19 -21.62
C PRO A 192 1.81 2.37 -22.49
N GLN A 193 1.46 3.47 -21.83
CA GLN A 193 1.20 4.73 -22.52
C GLN A 193 2.49 5.27 -23.16
N ASN A 194 2.32 6.03 -24.23
CA ASN A 194 3.35 6.63 -25.07
C ASN A 194 4.33 5.61 -25.67
N SER A 195 3.89 4.36 -25.80
CA SER A 195 4.66 3.29 -26.41
C SER A 195 3.82 2.55 -27.44
N LYS A 196 4.47 2.24 -28.56
CA LYS A 196 3.91 1.35 -29.58
C LYS A 196 4.09 -0.12 -29.22
N THR A 197 4.92 -0.42 -28.21
CA THR A 197 5.21 -1.79 -27.79
C THR A 197 4.01 -2.39 -27.07
N LEU A 198 3.44 -3.43 -27.68
CA LEU A 198 2.51 -4.33 -27.03
C LEU A 198 3.26 -5.59 -26.61
N TYR A 199 3.31 -5.85 -25.31
CA TYR A 199 3.74 -7.13 -24.78
C TYR A 199 2.52 -8.04 -24.68
N GLY A 200 2.58 -9.22 -25.29
CA GLY A 200 1.49 -10.19 -25.29
C GLY A 200 1.72 -11.26 -26.35
N PRO A 201 0.80 -12.23 -26.45
CA PRO A 201 0.85 -13.25 -27.50
C PRO A 201 0.85 -12.62 -28.91
N PRO A 202 1.50 -13.27 -29.90
CA PRO A 202 1.55 -12.77 -31.28
C PRO A 202 0.14 -12.68 -31.89
N GLY A 203 -0.11 -11.64 -32.70
CA GLY A 203 -1.40 -11.42 -33.36
C GLY A 203 -2.40 -10.54 -32.60
N LEU A 204 -1.98 -9.87 -31.51
CA LEU A 204 -2.80 -8.89 -30.77
C LEU A 204 -2.76 -7.47 -31.36
N ASP A 205 -2.56 -7.32 -32.68
CA ASP A 205 -2.30 -6.06 -33.40
C ASP A 205 -3.46 -5.03 -33.39
N ALA A 206 -4.51 -5.26 -32.60
CA ALA A 206 -5.78 -4.53 -32.64
C ALA A 206 -6.04 -3.59 -31.44
N LEU A 207 -5.13 -3.46 -30.48
CA LEU A 207 -5.26 -2.41 -29.46
C LEU A 207 -5.22 -1.05 -30.17
N LEU A 208 -6.15 -0.14 -29.84
CA LEU A 208 -6.22 1.19 -30.46
C LEU A 208 -4.79 1.76 -30.56
N ASN A 209 -4.34 1.98 -31.80
CA ASN A 209 -3.02 2.54 -32.11
C ASN A 209 -2.98 4.04 -31.81
N SER A 210 -3.35 4.38 -30.58
CA SER A 210 -3.12 5.67 -29.97
C SER A 210 -1.97 5.52 -29.01
N ASP A 211 -0.98 6.40 -29.11
CA ASP A 211 0.08 6.53 -28.11
C ASP A 211 -0.49 6.80 -26.71
N LYS A 212 -1.78 7.13 -26.57
CA LYS A 212 -2.42 7.33 -25.26
C LYS A 212 -3.00 6.05 -24.65
N SER A 213 -3.09 4.94 -25.37
CA SER A 213 -3.76 3.74 -24.86
C SER A 213 -2.90 3.03 -23.80
N PHE A 214 -3.56 2.58 -22.75
CA PHE A 214 -3.00 1.78 -21.67
C PHE A 214 -3.82 0.51 -21.55
N ALA A 215 -3.15 -0.64 -21.44
CA ALA A 215 -3.79 -1.89 -21.11
C ALA A 215 -2.84 -2.79 -20.32
N LEU A 216 -3.36 -3.47 -19.31
CA LEU A 216 -2.63 -4.45 -18.50
C LEU A 216 -3.57 -5.61 -18.18
N GLY A 217 -3.22 -6.82 -18.60
CA GLY A 217 -3.95 -8.04 -18.29
C GLY A 217 -3.13 -8.94 -17.38
N ILE A 218 -3.73 -9.42 -16.30
CA ILE A 218 -3.07 -10.27 -15.30
C ILE A 218 -3.95 -11.47 -14.99
N GLN A 219 -3.32 -12.64 -14.92
CA GLN A 219 -3.90 -13.90 -14.46
C GLN A 219 -2.81 -14.75 -13.82
N THR A 220 -2.96 -15.10 -12.54
CA THR A 220 -2.05 -16.03 -11.85
C THR A 220 -2.26 -17.48 -12.31
N GLU A 221 -1.36 -18.38 -11.92
CA GLU A 221 -1.47 -19.81 -12.25
C GLU A 221 -2.74 -20.43 -11.69
N THR A 222 -2.99 -20.24 -10.39
CA THR A 222 -4.22 -20.70 -9.74
C THR A 222 -5.47 -20.12 -10.38
N GLN A 223 -5.43 -18.87 -10.84
CA GLN A 223 -6.55 -18.25 -11.54
C GLN A 223 -6.83 -18.90 -12.89
N LYS A 224 -5.78 -19.26 -13.64
CA LYS A 224 -5.92 -20.06 -14.89
C LYS A 224 -6.52 -21.43 -14.59
N GLU A 225 -6.02 -22.13 -13.59
CA GLU A 225 -6.53 -23.46 -13.21
C GLU A 225 -8.01 -23.41 -12.84
N MET A 226 -8.41 -22.44 -12.01
CA MET A 226 -9.80 -22.22 -11.64
C MET A 226 -10.68 -21.88 -12.85
N LEU A 227 -10.16 -21.09 -13.79
CA LEU A 227 -10.88 -20.78 -15.03
C LEU A 227 -11.12 -22.05 -15.86
N ILE A 228 -10.08 -22.86 -16.09
CA ILE A 228 -10.20 -24.13 -16.84
C ILE A 228 -11.20 -25.07 -16.17
N LYS A 229 -11.15 -25.17 -14.84
CA LYS A 229 -11.98 -26.12 -14.08
C LYS A 229 -13.46 -25.74 -14.05
N HIS A 230 -13.80 -24.45 -14.17
CA HIS A 230 -15.16 -23.98 -13.87
C HIS A 230 -15.82 -23.11 -14.96
N SER A 231 -15.12 -22.76 -16.05
CA SER A 231 -15.64 -21.89 -17.12
C SER A 231 -16.89 -22.45 -17.80
N TYR A 232 -17.03 -23.78 -17.85
CA TYR A 232 -18.17 -24.46 -18.48
C TYR A 232 -19.51 -24.12 -17.80
N LYS A 233 -19.51 -23.73 -16.52
CA LYS A 233 -20.72 -23.36 -15.78
C LYS A 233 -21.23 -22.00 -16.22
N ILE A 234 -20.49 -20.95 -15.85
CA ILE A 234 -20.82 -19.56 -16.10
C ILE A 234 -19.56 -18.71 -15.93
N ILE A 235 -19.34 -17.80 -16.87
CA ILE A 235 -18.36 -16.72 -16.74
C ILE A 235 -19.10 -15.42 -16.49
N CYS A 236 -18.74 -14.71 -15.43
CA CYS A 236 -19.29 -13.39 -15.12
C CYS A 236 -18.23 -12.34 -15.42
N ILE A 237 -18.59 -11.30 -16.18
CA ILE A 237 -17.69 -10.21 -16.54
C ILE A 237 -18.27 -8.91 -16.02
N ASP A 238 -17.51 -8.24 -15.16
CA ASP A 238 -17.90 -6.95 -14.57
C ASP A 238 -16.86 -5.88 -14.92
N SER A 239 -17.33 -4.68 -15.22
CA SER A 239 -16.48 -3.53 -15.52
C SER A 239 -16.73 -2.41 -14.51
N THR A 240 -15.70 -2.09 -13.74
CA THR A 240 -15.76 -1.02 -12.75
C THR A 240 -15.00 0.21 -13.25
N HIS A 241 -15.57 1.39 -13.00
CA HIS A 241 -15.00 2.68 -13.37
C HIS A 241 -15.14 3.69 -12.23
N GLY A 242 -14.37 4.77 -12.26
CA GLY A 242 -14.45 5.84 -11.25
C GLY A 242 -13.85 5.49 -9.88
N THR A 243 -13.12 4.37 -9.77
CA THR A 243 -12.56 3.84 -8.52
C THR A 243 -11.09 4.21 -8.30
N ASN A 244 -10.47 4.91 -9.26
CA ASN A 244 -9.06 5.30 -9.21
C ASN A 244 -8.86 6.73 -9.77
N ARG A 245 -7.75 7.36 -9.38
CA ARG A 245 -7.40 8.74 -9.77
C ARG A 245 -7.13 8.96 -11.26
N TYR A 246 -6.96 7.89 -12.04
CA TYR A 246 -6.65 7.96 -13.48
C TYR A 246 -7.88 7.76 -14.37
N GLY A 247 -9.03 7.43 -13.77
CA GLY A 247 -10.24 7.10 -14.53
C GLY A 247 -10.11 5.81 -15.35
N PHE A 248 -9.20 4.91 -14.98
CA PHE A 248 -9.06 3.63 -15.68
C PHE A 248 -10.22 2.70 -15.33
N TYR A 249 -10.58 1.86 -16.30
CA TYR A 249 -11.52 0.77 -16.13
C TYR A 249 -10.78 -0.44 -15.56
N LEU A 250 -11.43 -1.15 -14.65
CA LEU A 250 -11.05 -2.49 -14.22
C LEU A 250 -12.13 -3.46 -14.71
N LEU A 251 -11.77 -4.29 -15.67
CA LEU A 251 -12.57 -5.41 -16.14
C LEU A 251 -12.15 -6.66 -15.38
N SER A 252 -13.07 -7.27 -14.64
CA SER A 252 -12.81 -8.49 -13.86
C SER A 252 -13.62 -9.64 -14.42
N ILE A 253 -12.97 -10.79 -14.59
CA ILE A 253 -13.61 -12.03 -15.01
C ILE A 253 -13.70 -12.94 -13.80
N HIS A 254 -14.89 -13.48 -13.57
CA HIS A 254 -15.20 -14.37 -12.47
C HIS A 254 -15.82 -15.67 -12.97
N ILE A 255 -15.61 -16.74 -12.24
CA ILE A 255 -16.33 -18.01 -12.39
C ILE A 255 -17.13 -18.30 -11.13
N GLN A 256 -18.00 -19.31 -11.21
CA GLN A 256 -18.59 -19.92 -10.03
C GLN A 256 -17.82 -21.18 -9.64
N ASP A 257 -17.26 -21.20 -8.42
CA ASP A 257 -16.50 -22.34 -7.92
C ASP A 257 -17.39 -23.55 -7.57
N GLU A 258 -16.80 -24.60 -6.97
CA GLU A 258 -17.55 -25.77 -6.50
C GLU A 258 -18.55 -25.49 -5.36
N TYR A 259 -18.37 -24.41 -4.60
CA TYR A 259 -19.24 -24.02 -3.48
C TYR A 259 -20.30 -23.01 -3.89
N GLY A 260 -20.39 -22.70 -5.18
CA GLY A 260 -21.32 -21.71 -5.71
C GLY A 260 -20.87 -20.25 -5.52
N GLN A 261 -19.63 -20.01 -5.05
CA GLN A 261 -19.09 -18.68 -4.81
C GLN A 261 -18.40 -18.12 -6.05
N GLY A 262 -18.44 -16.79 -6.19
CA GLY A 262 -17.73 -16.10 -7.25
C GLY A 262 -16.23 -16.08 -6.98
N TYR A 263 -15.42 -16.60 -7.91
CA TYR A 263 -13.96 -16.57 -7.82
C TYR A 263 -13.36 -15.75 -8.97
N PRO A 264 -12.51 -14.75 -8.71
CA PRO A 264 -11.91 -13.93 -9.74
C PRO A 264 -10.77 -14.66 -10.45
N VAL A 265 -10.81 -14.73 -11.78
CA VAL A 265 -9.92 -15.57 -12.59
C VAL A 265 -9.08 -14.80 -13.63
N ALA A 266 -9.40 -13.54 -13.90
CA ALA A 266 -8.55 -12.66 -14.69
C ALA A 266 -8.96 -11.21 -14.45
N HIS A 267 -7.99 -10.29 -14.57
CA HIS A 267 -8.23 -8.86 -14.41
C HIS A 267 -7.55 -8.11 -15.55
N PHE A 268 -8.25 -7.11 -16.07
CA PHE A 268 -7.70 -6.19 -17.04
C PHE A 268 -7.91 -4.75 -16.59
N ILE A 269 -6.88 -3.94 -16.73
CA ILE A 269 -6.91 -2.51 -16.44
C ILE A 269 -6.65 -1.78 -17.75
N CYS A 270 -7.56 -0.89 -18.17
CA CYS A 270 -7.38 -0.10 -19.38
C CYS A 270 -7.99 1.29 -19.25
N ASN A 271 -7.56 2.22 -20.11
CA ASN A 271 -8.15 3.58 -20.15
C ASN A 271 -9.24 3.73 -21.22
N TYR A 272 -9.33 2.81 -22.18
CA TYR A 272 -10.39 2.76 -23.19
C TYR A 272 -11.09 1.41 -23.15
N LEU A 273 -12.37 1.41 -22.80
CA LEU A 273 -13.23 0.23 -22.78
C LEU A 273 -14.17 0.24 -23.99
N ILE A 274 -13.62 -0.02 -25.17
CA ILE A 274 -14.37 -0.12 -26.42
C ILE A 274 -14.24 -1.53 -27.00
N TYR A 275 -15.06 -1.86 -28.00
CA TYR A 275 -15.07 -3.16 -28.66
C TYR A 275 -13.67 -3.67 -29.05
N ALA A 276 -12.88 -2.87 -29.78
CA ALA A 276 -11.53 -3.28 -30.21
C ALA A 276 -10.58 -3.57 -29.03
N THR A 277 -10.67 -2.78 -27.96
CA THR A 277 -9.87 -3.04 -26.75
C THR A 277 -10.32 -4.36 -26.12
N LEU A 278 -11.62 -4.56 -25.90
CA LEU A 278 -12.17 -5.76 -25.28
C LEU A 278 -11.81 -7.03 -26.06
N VAL A 279 -11.93 -7.02 -27.39
CA VAL A 279 -11.49 -8.12 -28.26
C VAL A 279 -10.00 -8.42 -28.03
N THR A 280 -9.15 -7.40 -27.92
CA THR A 280 -7.72 -7.61 -27.65
C THR A 280 -7.48 -8.19 -26.26
N LEU A 281 -8.18 -7.68 -25.23
CA LEU A 281 -8.08 -8.21 -23.86
C LEU A 281 -8.50 -9.68 -23.82
N PHE A 282 -9.64 -10.03 -24.42
CA PHE A 282 -10.16 -11.40 -24.45
C PHE A 282 -9.29 -12.34 -25.30
N ASN A 283 -8.74 -11.87 -26.43
CA ASN A 283 -7.79 -12.67 -27.21
C ASN A 283 -6.54 -13.03 -26.42
N SER A 284 -6.01 -12.11 -25.59
CA SER A 284 -4.86 -12.43 -24.74
C SER A 284 -5.15 -13.61 -23.79
N LEU A 285 -6.38 -13.68 -23.28
CA LEU A 285 -6.85 -14.78 -22.43
C LEU A 285 -7.03 -16.06 -23.22
N LYS A 286 -7.62 -15.98 -24.42
CA LYS A 286 -7.78 -17.12 -25.34
C LYS A 286 -6.44 -17.70 -25.76
N CYS A 287 -5.44 -16.88 -26.03
CA CYS A 287 -4.08 -17.34 -26.32
C CYS A 287 -3.45 -18.07 -25.13
N ARG A 288 -3.76 -17.67 -23.89
CA ARG A 288 -3.31 -18.36 -22.67
C ARG A 288 -4.00 -19.70 -22.48
N ILE A 289 -5.27 -19.80 -22.87
CA ILE A 289 -6.13 -20.98 -22.70
C ILE A 289 -6.92 -21.19 -24.00
N SER A 290 -6.30 -21.87 -24.97
CA SER A 290 -6.88 -22.02 -26.31
C SER A 290 -8.18 -22.83 -26.35
N ASN A 291 -8.33 -23.76 -25.42
CA ASN A 291 -9.41 -24.75 -25.39
C ASN A 291 -10.41 -24.45 -24.27
N LEU A 292 -10.62 -23.17 -23.96
CA LEU A 292 -11.56 -22.77 -22.92
C LEU A 292 -13.00 -23.06 -23.38
N GLU A 293 -13.67 -23.98 -22.71
CA GLU A 293 -15.09 -24.27 -22.94
C GLU A 293 -15.96 -23.30 -22.14
N VAL A 294 -16.81 -22.54 -22.83
CA VAL A 294 -17.72 -21.56 -22.25
C VAL A 294 -19.09 -21.73 -22.87
N HIS A 295 -20.12 -21.89 -22.04
CA HIS A 295 -21.53 -22.01 -22.48
C HIS A 295 -22.37 -20.81 -22.10
N ASN A 296 -22.13 -20.26 -20.90
CA ASN A 296 -22.91 -19.17 -20.35
C ASN A 296 -21.99 -18.02 -19.98
N VAL A 297 -22.35 -16.81 -20.42
CA VAL A 297 -21.66 -15.57 -20.05
C VAL A 297 -22.66 -14.59 -19.47
N MET A 298 -22.33 -14.03 -18.31
CA MET A 298 -23.11 -13.01 -17.66
C MET A 298 -22.35 -11.69 -17.70
N THR A 299 -23.00 -10.65 -18.23
CA THR A 299 -22.43 -9.29 -18.27
C THR A 299 -23.43 -8.27 -17.75
N ASP A 300 -22.96 -7.03 -17.65
CA ASP A 300 -23.81 -5.85 -17.56
C ASP A 300 -24.73 -5.72 -18.78
N ASP A 301 -25.73 -4.84 -18.66
CA ASP A 301 -26.59 -4.36 -19.75
C ASP A 301 -25.82 -3.38 -20.67
N ASP A 302 -24.63 -3.80 -21.10
CA ASP A 302 -23.83 -3.15 -22.13
C ASP A 302 -23.48 -4.19 -23.20
N ASN A 303 -24.08 -4.01 -24.38
CA ASN A 303 -23.96 -4.95 -25.49
C ASN A 303 -22.51 -5.08 -26.01
N VAL A 304 -21.65 -4.08 -25.77
CA VAL A 304 -20.27 -4.08 -26.27
C VAL A 304 -19.43 -5.19 -25.64
N CYS A 305 -19.61 -5.45 -24.35
CA CYS A 305 -18.86 -6.48 -23.63
C CYS A 305 -19.19 -7.89 -24.13
N TYR A 306 -20.48 -8.22 -24.15
CA TYR A 306 -20.95 -9.51 -24.66
C TYR A 306 -20.54 -9.74 -26.12
N THR A 307 -20.76 -8.75 -26.99
CA THR A 307 -20.45 -8.87 -28.42
C THR A 307 -18.95 -9.13 -28.63
N ALA A 308 -18.07 -8.41 -27.92
CA ALA A 308 -16.63 -8.63 -27.99
C ALA A 308 -16.24 -10.02 -27.47
N PHE A 309 -16.81 -10.47 -26.36
CA PHE A 309 -16.53 -11.79 -25.80
C PHE A 309 -16.97 -12.91 -26.75
N ASN A 310 -18.18 -12.82 -27.29
CA ASN A 310 -18.75 -13.77 -28.26
C ASN A 310 -17.92 -13.84 -29.54
N SER A 311 -17.38 -12.72 -30.03
CA SER A 311 -16.49 -12.72 -31.21
C SER A 311 -15.18 -13.48 -30.98
N VAL A 312 -14.71 -13.56 -29.73
CA VAL A 312 -13.45 -14.22 -29.38
C VAL A 312 -13.67 -15.68 -29.03
N PHE A 313 -14.66 -16.01 -28.20
CA PHE A 313 -14.86 -17.36 -27.67
C PHE A 313 -15.86 -18.21 -28.46
N GLY A 314 -16.59 -17.65 -29.42
CA GLY A 314 -17.40 -18.40 -30.39
C GLY A 314 -18.89 -18.05 -30.33
N PRO A 315 -19.64 -18.30 -31.41
CA PRO A 315 -20.93 -17.64 -31.67
C PRO A 315 -22.16 -18.17 -30.90
N ASN A 316 -22.02 -19.13 -29.98
CA ASN A 316 -23.14 -19.85 -29.35
C ASN A 316 -23.20 -19.71 -27.83
N LEU A 317 -22.78 -18.56 -27.28
CA LEU A 317 -22.84 -18.32 -25.85
C LEU A 317 -24.25 -17.90 -25.43
N ASN A 318 -24.75 -18.48 -24.34
CA ASN A 318 -25.95 -17.96 -23.68
C ASN A 318 -25.59 -16.68 -22.93
N HIS A 319 -26.19 -15.56 -23.35
CA HIS A 319 -26.03 -14.28 -22.68
C HIS A 319 -27.02 -14.13 -21.52
N LEU A 320 -26.49 -14.00 -20.32
CA LEU A 320 -27.24 -13.71 -19.11
C LEU A 320 -26.98 -12.26 -18.67
N LEU A 321 -28.00 -11.61 -18.12
CA LEU A 321 -27.83 -10.31 -17.50
C LEU A 321 -27.70 -10.46 -15.98
N GLY A 322 -26.74 -9.74 -15.41
CA GLY A 322 -26.56 -9.71 -13.97
C GLY A 322 -27.83 -9.21 -13.28
N LYS A 323 -28.38 -10.03 -12.36
CA LYS A 323 -29.57 -9.70 -11.56
C LYS A 323 -29.51 -8.31 -10.94
N TRP A 324 -28.34 -7.93 -10.41
CA TRP A 324 -28.12 -6.61 -9.83
C TRP A 324 -28.28 -5.48 -10.86
N HIS A 325 -27.74 -5.65 -12.07
CA HIS A 325 -27.83 -4.65 -13.14
C HIS A 325 -29.27 -4.53 -13.65
N VAL A 326 -29.97 -5.66 -13.82
CA VAL A 326 -31.40 -5.66 -14.16
C VAL A 326 -32.22 -4.92 -13.11
N PHE A 327 -32.00 -5.21 -11.82
CA PHE A 327 -32.71 -4.54 -10.73
C PHE A 327 -32.39 -3.05 -10.66
N ARG A 328 -31.13 -2.66 -10.88
CA ARG A 328 -30.70 -1.26 -10.92
C ARG A 328 -31.32 -0.51 -12.10
N ALA A 329 -31.31 -1.11 -13.29
CA ALA A 329 -31.92 -0.54 -14.48
C ALA A 329 -33.43 -0.37 -14.32
N TRP A 330 -34.11 -1.39 -13.78
CA TRP A 330 -35.53 -1.35 -13.45
C TRP A 330 -35.86 -0.20 -12.49
N ASN A 331 -35.11 -0.08 -11.39
CA ASN A 331 -35.30 0.99 -10.41
C ASN A 331 -35.10 2.39 -10.97
N ARG A 332 -34.11 2.56 -11.86
CA ARG A 332 -33.89 3.81 -12.59
C ARG A 332 -35.10 4.14 -13.47
N GLN A 333 -35.57 3.17 -14.25
CA GLN A 333 -36.74 3.36 -15.14
C GLN A 333 -38.02 3.66 -14.37
N LEU A 334 -38.27 2.98 -13.24
CA LEU A 334 -39.39 3.29 -12.36
C LEU A 334 -39.34 4.74 -11.87
N ALA A 335 -38.17 5.21 -11.43
CA ALA A 335 -38.00 6.58 -10.94
C ALA A 335 -38.26 7.64 -12.02
N CYS A 336 -37.87 7.35 -13.26
CA CYS A 336 -38.03 8.28 -14.38
C CYS A 336 -39.44 8.27 -14.99
N LYS A 337 -40.10 7.09 -15.05
CA LYS A 337 -41.35 6.90 -15.82
C LYS A 337 -42.61 6.86 -14.97
N VAL A 338 -42.50 6.55 -13.68
CA VAL A 338 -43.67 6.45 -12.79
C VAL A 338 -43.66 7.66 -11.86
N HIS A 339 -44.57 8.61 -12.08
CA HIS A 339 -44.64 9.83 -11.28
C HIS A 339 -45.20 9.59 -9.86
N SER A 340 -46.14 8.65 -9.71
CA SER A 340 -46.69 8.30 -8.40
C SER A 340 -45.63 7.63 -7.51
N ASN A 341 -45.40 8.18 -6.32
CA ASN A 341 -44.50 7.58 -5.32
C ASN A 341 -45.05 6.27 -4.77
N ASP A 342 -46.36 6.19 -4.53
CA ASP A 342 -47.00 5.00 -3.95
C ASP A 342 -46.92 3.82 -4.92
N LEU A 343 -47.23 4.06 -6.21
CA LEU A 343 -47.11 3.03 -7.23
C LEU A 343 -45.66 2.55 -7.41
N ARG A 344 -44.68 3.47 -7.34
CA ARG A 344 -43.24 3.10 -7.37
C ARG A 344 -42.86 2.18 -6.22
N ASN A 345 -43.32 2.47 -5.01
CA ASN A 345 -43.01 1.66 -3.83
C ASN A 345 -43.64 0.26 -3.92
N ILE A 346 -44.90 0.17 -4.38
CA ILE A 346 -45.58 -1.11 -4.60
C ILE A 346 -44.83 -1.95 -5.64
N LEU A 347 -44.46 -1.35 -6.77
CA LEU A 347 -43.75 -2.05 -7.84
C LEU A 347 -42.36 -2.52 -7.39
N ARG A 348 -41.61 -1.67 -6.66
CA ARG A 348 -40.31 -2.05 -6.07
C ARG A 348 -40.42 -3.28 -5.18
N LYS A 349 -41.39 -3.27 -4.26
CA LYS A 349 -41.61 -4.37 -3.33
C LYS A 349 -41.93 -5.69 -4.05
N LYS A 350 -42.83 -5.65 -5.04
CA LYS A 350 -43.14 -6.82 -5.88
C LYS A 350 -41.92 -7.33 -6.65
N THR A 351 -41.10 -6.42 -7.18
CA THR A 351 -39.86 -6.81 -7.86
C THR A 351 -38.88 -7.48 -6.88
N GLU A 352 -38.68 -6.92 -5.69
CA GLU A 352 -37.81 -7.53 -4.68
C GLU A 352 -38.28 -8.92 -4.23
N GLU A 353 -39.59 -9.14 -4.12
CA GLU A 353 -40.19 -10.43 -3.78
C GLU A 353 -39.97 -11.49 -4.88
N ASN A 354 -40.17 -11.14 -6.15
CA ASN A 354 -40.02 -12.07 -7.28
C ASN A 354 -38.56 -12.41 -7.62
N PHE A 355 -37.61 -11.56 -7.18
CA PHE A 355 -36.20 -11.78 -7.43
C PHE A 355 -35.49 -12.47 -6.26
N LYS A 356 -36.08 -12.62 -5.07
CA LYS A 356 -35.50 -13.46 -4.00
C LYS A 356 -35.55 -14.93 -4.40
#